data_AF-A0A7W4UHY5-F1
#
_entry.id   AF-A0A7W4UHY5-F1
#
_cell.length_a   1.000
_cell.length_b   1.000
_cell.length_c   1.000
_cell.angle_alpha   90.00
_cell.angle_beta   90.00
_cell.angle_gamma   90.00
#
_symmetry.space_group_name_H-M   'P 1'
#
loop_
_entity.id
_entity.type
_entity.pdbx_description
1 polymer ?
#
loop_
_entity_poly.entity_id
_entity_poly.type
_entity_poly.pdbx_seq_one_letter_code
_entity_poly.pdbx_strand_id
1 'polypeptide(L)' 'MADARDKGNGRGVGVGMALGAGVGAAIGAATGEIAMWLAICLGLGIAFGASADAHAKRADPPAHRPEP' A
#
# COMPACT_ATOMS: atom_id res chain seq x y z
N MET A 1 -16.12 9.52 -6.54
CA MET A 1 -15.35 8.86 -7.61
C MET A 1 -13.88 8.98 -7.20
N ALA A 2 -13.27 7.93 -6.66
CA ALA A 2 -11.91 8.00 -6.12
C ALA A 2 -10.89 7.85 -7.25
N ASP A 3 -10.39 8.99 -7.73
CA ASP A 3 -9.23 9.06 -8.60
C ASP A 3 -7.97 9.02 -7.72
N ALA A 4 -7.21 7.93 -7.80
CA ALA A 4 -5.91 7.82 -7.18
C ALA A 4 -4.93 7.20 -8.18
N ARG A 5 -4.68 7.94 -9.27
CA ARG A 5 -3.54 7.69 -10.14
C ARG A 5 -2.41 8.62 -9.71
N ASP A 6 -1.45 8.11 -8.95
CA ASP A 6 -0.15 8.80 -8.81
C ASP A 6 1.01 7.86 -9.19
N LYS A 7 1.84 8.39 -10.10
CA LYS A 7 2.84 7.67 -10.90
C LYS A 7 4.22 7.98 -10.30
N GLY A 8 4.82 7.00 -9.63
CA GLY A 8 6.23 7.03 -9.21
C GLY A 8 6.39 7.21 -7.71
N ASN A 9 7.19 6.33 -7.08
CA ASN A 9 7.64 6.41 -5.68
C ASN A 9 6.67 6.13 -4.51
N GLY A 10 5.41 5.73 -4.74
CA GLY A 10 4.48 5.32 -3.65
C GLY A 10 3.66 4.06 -3.93
N ARG A 11 4.06 3.27 -4.94
CA ARG A 11 3.26 2.13 -5.45
C ARG A 11 3.03 1.05 -4.39
N GLY A 12 3.96 0.84 -3.45
CA GLY A 12 3.80 -0.16 -2.38
C GLY A 12 2.65 0.18 -1.44
N VAL A 13 2.61 1.42 -0.93
CA VAL A 13 1.54 1.91 -0.05
C VAL A 13 0.20 1.99 -0.79
N GLY A 14 0.20 2.46 -2.04
CA GLY A 14 -1.01 2.57 -2.85
C GLY A 14 -1.67 1.22 -3.13
N VAL A 15 -0.88 0.18 -3.46
CA VAL A 15 -1.39 -1.19 -3.65
C VAL A 15 -1.91 -1.78 -2.34
N GLY A 16 -1.19 -1.57 -1.23
CA GLY A 16 -1.61 -2.03 0.10
C GLY A 16 -2.94 -1.41 0.53
N MET A 17 -3.15 -0.11 0.28
CA MET A 17 -4.41 0.58 0.52
C MET A 17 -5.55 0.06 -0.36
N ALA A 18 -5.33 -0.15 -1.66
CA ALA A 18 -6.37 -0.64 -2.57
C ALA A 18 -6.84 -2.06 -2.20
N LEU A 19 -5.89 -2.96 -1.87
CA LEU A 19 -6.20 -4.31 -1.41
C LEU A 19 -6.87 -4.31 -0.03
N GLY A 20 -6.33 -3.55 0.92
CA GLY A 20 -6.90 -3.45 2.27
C GLY A 20 -8.31 -2.87 2.27
N ALA A 21 -8.57 -1.81 1.49
CA ALA A 21 -9.89 -1.22 1.36
C ALA A 21 -10.88 -2.14 0.64
N GLY A 22 -10.46 -2.82 -0.44
CA GLY A 22 -11.32 -3.75 -1.18
C GLY A 22 -11.74 -4.96 -0.35
N VAL A 23 -10.78 -5.61 0.31
CA VAL A 23 -11.02 -6.78 1.16
C VAL A 23 -11.79 -6.39 2.43
N GLY A 24 -11.38 -5.30 3.09
CA GLY A 24 -12.06 -4.80 4.29
C GLY A 24 -13.50 -4.35 4.03
N ALA A 25 -13.78 -3.75 2.87
CA ALA A 25 -15.14 -3.39 2.47
C ALA A 25 -16.00 -4.63 2.19
N ALA A 26 -15.45 -5.65 1.53
CA ALA A 26 -16.17 -6.89 1.23
C ALA A 26 -16.50 -7.69 2.51
N ILE A 27 -15.52 -7.87 3.41
CA ILE A 27 -15.72 -8.59 4.68
C ILE A 27 -16.61 -7.76 5.63
N GLY A 28 -16.38 -6.44 5.70
CA GLY A 28 -17.20 -5.53 6.48
C GLY A 28 -18.66 -5.53 6.04
N ALA A 29 -18.92 -5.52 4.74
CA ALA A 29 -20.28 -5.58 4.20
C ALA A 29 -20.98 -6.91 4.51
N ALA A 30 -20.23 -8.03 4.53
CA ALA A 30 -20.76 -9.35 4.86
C ALA A 30 -21.05 -9.53 6.36
N THR A 31 -20.30 -8.85 7.23
CA THR A 31 -20.41 -8.98 8.70
C THR A 31 -21.27 -7.90 9.35
N GLY A 32 -21.60 -6.83 8.62
CA GLY A 32 -22.32 -5.66 9.16
C GLY A 32 -21.43 -4.69 9.94
N GLU A 33 -20.16 -5.03 10.20
CA GLU A 33 -19.21 -4.26 11.00
C GLU A 33 -18.11 -3.64 10.11
N ILE A 34 -18.53 -2.80 9.16
CA ILE A 34 -17.61 -2.20 8.17
C ILE A 34 -16.51 -1.37 8.83
N ALA A 35 -16.83 -0.63 9.90
CA ALA A 35 -15.86 0.25 10.57
C ALA A 35 -14.70 -0.53 11.19
N MET A 36 -15.00 -1.64 11.88
CA MET A 36 -14.00 -2.48 12.53
C MET A 36 -13.12 -3.21 11.50
N TRP A 37 -13.74 -3.84 10.51
CA TRP A 37 -13.01 -4.57 9.46
C TRP A 37 -12.18 -3.64 8.58
N LEU A 38 -12.67 -2.45 8.25
CA LEU A 38 -11.86 -1.44 7.55
C LEU A 38 -10.68 -0.99 8.41
N ALA A 39 -10.85 -0.70 9.71
CA ALA A 39 -9.72 -0.27 10.55
C ALA A 39 -8.60 -1.32 10.58
N ILE A 40 -8.96 -2.60 10.71
CA ILE A 40 -8.01 -3.71 10.74
C ILE A 40 -7.34 -3.90 9.37
N CYS A 41 -8.13 -4.02 8.30
CA CYS A 41 -7.60 -4.28 6.96
C CYS A 41 -6.83 -3.08 6.38
N LEU A 42 -7.23 -1.85 6.69
CA LEU A 42 -6.52 -0.65 6.26
C LEU A 42 -5.22 -0.47 7.05
N GLY A 43 -5.23 -0.74 8.35
CA GLY A 43 -4.01 -0.77 9.17
C GLY A 43 -2.98 -1.80 8.67
N LEU A 44 -3.43 -3.03 8.37
CA LEU A 44 -2.59 -4.04 7.74
C LEU A 44 -2.12 -3.59 6.35
N GLY A 45 -3.04 -3.12 5.50
CA GLY A 45 -2.72 -2.69 4.13
C GLY A 45 -1.65 -1.60 4.08
N ILE A 46 -1.72 -0.63 5.00
CA ILE A 46 -0.70 0.42 5.13
C ILE A 46 0.61 -0.17 5.66
N ALA A 47 0.60 -1.02 6.69
CA ALA A 47 1.81 -1.61 7.26
C ALA A 47 2.58 -2.48 6.24
N PHE A 48 1.87 -3.32 5.49
CA PHE A 48 2.45 -4.15 4.44
C PHE A 48 2.89 -3.30 3.23
N GLY A 49 2.07 -2.33 2.82
CA GLY A 49 2.39 -1.43 1.71
C GLY A 49 3.60 -0.53 1.99
N ALA A 50 3.72 -0.02 3.21
CA ALA A 50 4.88 0.76 3.67
C ALA A 50 6.14 -0.11 3.78
N SER A 51 6.00 -1.36 4.24
CA SER A 51 7.11 -2.32 4.29
C SER A 51 7.62 -2.69 2.88
N ALA A 52 6.70 -2.86 1.93
CA ALA A 52 7.05 -3.11 0.52
C ALA A 52 7.73 -1.90 -0.13
N ASP A 53 7.29 -0.67 0.19
CA ASP A 53 7.93 0.56 -0.25
C ASP A 53 9.35 0.73 0.33
N ALA A 54 9.51 0.41 1.62
CA ALA A 54 10.80 0.43 2.29
C ALA A 54 11.80 -0.58 1.68
N HIS A 55 11.33 -1.72 1.19
CA HIS A 55 12.14 -2.68 0.45
C HIS A 55 12.48 -2.20 -0.98
N ALA A 56 11.55 -1.53 -1.65
CA ALA A 56 11.80 -0.97 -2.98
C ALA A 56 12.90 0.11 -2.97
N LYS A 57 12.96 0.94 -1.90
CA LYS A 57 14.03 1.94 -1.72
C LYS A 57 15.43 1.35 -1.51
N ARG A 58 15.54 0.08 -1.08
CA ARG A 58 16.83 -0.62 -0.91
C ARG A 58 17.32 -1.31 -2.17
N ALA A 59 16.48 -1.41 -3.20
CA ALA A 59 16.82 -2.02 -4.49
C ALA A 59 17.42 -1.03 -5.50
N ASP A 60 17.64 0.23 -5.11
CA ASP A 60 18.42 1.20 -5.89
C ASP A 60 19.84 1.32 -5.28
N PRO A 61 20.77 0.40 -5.61
CA PRO A 61 22.18 0.69 -5.42
C PRO A 61 22.55 1.82 -6.39
N PRO A 62 23.19 2.91 -5.92
CA PRO A 62 23.72 3.94 -6.79
C PRO A 62 24.87 3.36 -7.63
N ALA A 63 24.53 2.76 -8.76
CA ALA A 63 25.46 2.31 -9.78
C ALA A 63 25.79 3.47 -10.73
N HIS A 64 26.42 4.51 -10.19
CA HIS A 64 27.25 5.39 -11.02
C HIS A 64 28.42 5.92 -10.18
N ARG A 65 29.53 5.20 -10.25
CA ARG A 65 30.85 5.73 -9.92
C ARG A 65 31.33 6.47 -11.18
N PRO A 66 31.41 7.81 -11.20
CA PRO A 66 32.19 8.48 -12.23
C PRO A 66 33.67 8.26 -11.90
N GLU A 67 34.29 7.35 -12.63
CA GLU A 67 35.72 7.38 -12.99
C GLU A 67 35.78 7.94 -14.43
N PRO A 68 36.77 8.74 -14.87
CA PRO A 68 38.04 9.17 -14.26
C PRO A 68 38.09 10.65 -13.81
#